data_AF-A0A7X4LNU8-F1
#
_entry.id   AF-A0A7X4LNU8-F1
#
_cell.length_a   1.000
_cell.length_b   1.000
_cell.length_c   1.000
_cell.angle_alpha   90.00
_cell.angle_beta   90.00
_cell.angle_gamma   90.00
#
_symmetry.space_group_name_H-M   'P 1'
#
loop_
_entity.id
_entity.type
_entity.pdbx_description
1 polymer ?
#
loop_
_entity_poly.entity_id
_entity_poly.type
_entity_poly.pdbx_seq_one_letter_code
_entity_poly.pdbx_strand_id
1 'polypeptide(L)'
;MNIFESNHDLEEKEQALSQQVHALEVTRKRYYFAQLAARIKDPDTYAVLNWSFIGGFHHLYLGRYGLFLGEIFLLIVAITTISLGITSGWFIIGLLVLFELPQLFFSQKIVRQYNYSVSTKILCEAREKPLVEQ
;
A
#
# COMPACT_ATOMS: atom_id res chain seq x y z
N MET A 1 2.12 -8.83 1.19
CA MET A 1 1.52 -8.08 2.32
C MET A 1 1.28 -9.08 3.43
N ASN A 2 1.97 -8.99 4.55
CA ASN A 2 1.80 -9.96 5.63
C ASN A 2 0.69 -9.47 6.56
N ILE A 3 -0.53 -9.98 6.35
CA ILE A 3 -1.70 -9.58 7.15
C ILE A 3 -1.55 -10.05 8.61
N PHE A 4 -0.68 -11.02 8.87
CA PHE A 4 -0.42 -11.59 10.20
C PHE A 4 0.72 -10.93 10.97
N GLU A 5 1.48 -10.03 10.37
CA GLU A 5 2.54 -9.29 11.08
C GLU A 5 1.93 -8.47 12.21
N SER A 6 2.43 -8.57 13.43
CA SER A 6 1.85 -7.80 14.54
C SER A 6 2.17 -6.31 14.40
N ASN A 7 1.36 -5.43 15.00
CA ASN A 7 1.69 -3.99 15.03
C ASN A 7 3.01 -3.74 15.77
N HIS A 8 3.34 -4.59 16.74
CA HIS A 8 4.57 -4.54 17.50
C HIS A 8 5.78 -4.91 16.62
N ASP A 9 5.70 -5.99 15.84
CA ASP A 9 6.77 -6.40 14.92
C ASP A 9 7.05 -5.30 13.88
N LEU A 10 5.98 -4.63 13.40
CA LEU A 10 6.11 -3.53 12.45
C LEU A 10 6.74 -2.30 13.10
N GLU A 11 6.41 -2.01 14.36
CA GLU A 11 7.01 -0.93 15.14
C GLU A 11 8.50 -1.18 15.42
N GLU A 12 8.89 -2.39 15.80
CA GLU A 12 10.30 -2.76 15.97
C GLU A 12 11.10 -2.57 14.68
N LYS A 13 10.52 -2.97 13.54
CA LYS A 13 11.11 -2.77 12.21
C LYS A 13 11.27 -1.30 11.87
N GLU A 14 10.25 -0.48 12.12
CA GLU A 14 10.29 0.98 11.91
C GLU A 14 11.36 1.63 12.81
N GLN A 15 11.48 1.20 14.06
CA GLN A 15 12.48 1.70 15.00
C GLN A 15 13.90 1.31 14.57
N ALA A 16 14.13 0.06 14.18
CA ALA A 16 15.42 -0.40 13.66
C ALA A 16 15.82 0.33 12.37
N LEU A 17 14.85 0.63 11.49
CA LEU A 17 15.09 1.43 10.30
C LEU A 17 15.46 2.88 10.66
N SER A 18 14.77 3.47 11.64
CA SER A 18 15.07 4.82 12.12
C SER A 18 16.51 4.92 12.63
N GLN A 19 16.97 3.97 13.44
CA GLN A 19 18.36 3.91 13.92
C GLN A 19 19.38 3.88 12.76
N GLN A 20 19.09 3.10 11.72
CA GLN A 20 19.94 3.04 10.53
C GLN A 20 19.98 4.36 9.75
N VAL A 21 18.86 5.08 9.67
CA VAL A 21 18.79 6.41 9.04
C VAL A 21 19.54 7.44 9.88
N HIS A 22 19.48 7.34 11.22
CA HIS A 22 20.24 8.20 12.12
C HIS A 22 21.76 8.03 12.01
N ALA A 23 22.21 6.83 11.64
CA ALA A 23 23.63 6.53 11.40
C ALA A 23 24.14 7.01 10.02
N LEU A 24 23.28 7.50 9.13
CA LEU A 24 23.70 8.05 7.84
C LEU A 24 24.40 9.40 8.02
N GLU A 25 25.36 9.65 7.13
CA GLU A 25 25.96 10.97 6.93
C GLU A 25 24.90 12.01 6.51
N VAL A 26 25.13 13.28 6.86
CA VAL A 26 24.20 14.40 6.65
C VAL A 26 23.70 14.49 5.19
N THR A 27 24.59 14.37 4.21
CA THR A 27 24.24 14.46 2.78
C THR A 27 23.29 13.34 2.35
N ARG A 28 23.55 12.10 2.78
CA ARG A 28 22.71 10.94 2.48
C ARG A 28 21.38 10.99 3.22
N LYS A 29 21.40 11.47 4.48
CA LYS A 29 20.21 11.69 5.29
C LYS A 29 19.28 12.72 4.66
N ARG A 30 19.82 13.82 4.11
CA ARG A 30 19.04 14.84 3.39
C ARG A 30 18.39 14.25 2.13
N TYR A 31 19.12 13.46 1.35
CA TYR A 31 18.56 12.74 0.20
C TYR A 31 17.44 11.79 0.62
N TYR A 32 17.64 11.01 1.67
CA TYR A 32 16.65 10.09 2.21
C TYR A 32 15.32 10.79 2.54
N PHE A 33 15.36 11.88 3.33
CA PHE A 33 14.14 12.59 3.71
C PHE A 33 13.45 13.27 2.53
N ALA A 34 14.20 13.81 1.57
CA ALA A 34 13.63 14.39 0.35
C ALA A 34 12.86 13.34 -0.46
N GLN A 35 13.45 12.16 -0.65
CA GLN A 35 12.82 11.05 -1.38
C GLN A 35 11.62 10.46 -0.61
N LEU A 36 11.75 10.36 0.72
CA LEU A 36 10.70 9.81 1.58
C LEU A 36 9.45 10.71 1.54
N ALA A 37 9.63 12.03 1.71
CA ALA A 37 8.53 12.99 1.67
C ALA A 37 7.74 12.92 0.36
N ALA A 38 8.40 12.64 -0.77
CA ALA A 38 7.76 12.54 -2.08
C ALA A 38 6.99 11.22 -2.30
N ARG A 39 7.26 10.16 -1.53
CA ARG A 39 6.77 8.79 -1.81
C ARG A 39 5.92 8.19 -0.69
N ILE A 40 5.96 8.77 0.51
CA ILE A 40 5.16 8.30 1.63
C ILE A 40 3.67 8.45 1.32
N LYS A 41 2.89 7.49 1.78
CA LYS A 41 1.44 7.42 1.55
C LYS A 41 0.70 7.58 2.87
N ASP A 42 -0.50 8.14 2.76
CA ASP A 42 -1.34 8.46 3.91
C ASP A 42 -2.44 7.39 4.07
N PRO A 43 -2.61 6.80 5.27
CA PRO A 43 -3.66 5.83 5.55
C PRO A 43 -5.08 6.34 5.29
N ASP A 44 -5.36 7.59 5.64
CA ASP A 44 -6.72 8.13 5.54
C ASP A 44 -7.10 8.31 4.07
N THR A 45 -6.16 8.79 3.25
CA THR A 45 -6.32 8.85 1.79
C THR A 45 -6.62 7.47 1.20
N TYR A 46 -5.92 6.42 1.66
CA TYR A 46 -6.19 5.05 1.21
C TYR A 46 -7.59 4.56 1.63
N ALA A 47 -8.00 4.83 2.87
CA ALA A 47 -9.32 4.46 3.38
C ALA A 47 -10.46 5.19 2.62
N VAL A 48 -10.28 6.48 2.35
CA VAL A 48 -11.22 7.27 1.54
C VAL A 48 -11.33 6.69 0.13
N LEU A 49 -10.22 6.33 -0.50
CA LEU A 49 -10.25 5.71 -1.83
C LEU A 49 -10.96 4.35 -1.81
N ASN A 50 -10.74 3.53 -0.79
CA ASN A 50 -11.39 2.23 -0.65
C ASN A 50 -12.91 2.39 -0.46
N TRP A 51 -13.32 3.32 0.40
CA TRP A 51 -14.73 3.59 0.67
C TRP A 51 -15.47 4.26 -0.50
N SER A 52 -14.85 5.26 -1.14
CA SER A 52 -15.51 6.08 -2.16
C SER A 52 -15.54 5.44 -3.55
N PHE A 53 -14.66 4.47 -3.83
CA PHE A 53 -14.55 3.84 -5.15
C PHE A 53 -14.63 2.32 -5.06
N ILE A 54 -15.84 1.81 -5.20
CA ILE A 54 -16.11 0.38 -5.37
C ILE A 54 -15.40 -0.09 -6.65
N GLY A 55 -14.55 -1.12 -6.55
CA GLY A 55 -13.77 -1.65 -7.68
C GLY A 55 -12.26 -1.39 -7.59
N GLY A 56 -11.71 -1.32 -6.39
CA GLY A 56 -10.27 -1.49 -6.21
C GLY A 56 -9.36 -0.28 -6.43
N PHE A 57 -9.88 0.94 -6.56
CA PHE A 57 -9.06 2.13 -6.86
C PHE A 57 -7.98 2.41 -5.81
N HIS A 58 -8.20 2.02 -4.55
CA HIS A 58 -7.20 2.09 -3.48
C HIS A 58 -5.93 1.28 -3.78
N HIS A 59 -6.00 0.25 -4.63
CA HIS A 59 -4.80 -0.48 -5.07
C HIS A 59 -3.93 0.33 -6.01
N LEU A 60 -4.52 1.23 -6.82
CA LEU A 60 -3.75 2.16 -7.67
C LEU A 60 -2.91 3.11 -6.82
N TYR A 61 -3.44 3.55 -5.69
CA TYR A 61 -2.73 4.46 -4.76
C TYR A 61 -1.41 3.86 -4.22
N LEU A 62 -1.40 2.55 -3.98
CA LEU A 62 -0.21 1.79 -3.56
C LEU A 62 0.58 1.18 -4.72
N GLY A 63 0.22 1.49 -5.98
CA GLY A 63 0.90 0.98 -7.18
C GLY A 63 0.67 -0.51 -7.48
N ARG A 64 -0.41 -1.11 -6.95
CA ARG A 64 -0.75 -2.53 -7.12
C ARG A 64 -1.70 -2.76 -8.30
N TYR A 65 -1.24 -2.41 -9.50
CA TYR A 65 -2.06 -2.45 -10.72
C TYR A 65 -2.66 -3.82 -11.05
N GLY A 66 -1.94 -4.91 -10.77
CA GLY A 66 -2.43 -6.27 -11.03
C GLY A 66 -3.67 -6.64 -10.21
N LEU A 67 -3.73 -6.22 -8.93
CA LEU A 67 -4.89 -6.45 -8.09
C LEU A 67 -6.08 -5.63 -8.56
N PHE A 68 -5.85 -4.36 -8.89
CA PHE A 68 -6.87 -3.49 -9.47
C PHE A 68 -7.49 -4.08 -10.75
N LEU A 69 -6.66 -4.57 -11.67
CA LEU A 69 -7.13 -5.19 -12.92
C LEU A 69 -7.94 -6.47 -12.66
N GLY A 70 -7.54 -7.27 -11.67
CA GLY A 70 -8.29 -8.47 -11.29
C GLY A 70 -9.66 -8.13 -10.68
N GLU A 71 -9.71 -7.18 -9.75
CA GLU A 71 -10.95 -6.74 -9.10
C GLU A 71 -11.91 -6.08 -10.08
N ILE A 72 -11.44 -5.17 -10.94
CA ILE A 72 -12.31 -4.53 -11.93
C ILE A 72 -12.83 -5.55 -12.95
N PHE A 73 -12.02 -6.53 -13.35
CA PHE A 73 -12.46 -7.61 -14.23
C PHE A 73 -13.54 -8.46 -13.56
N LEU A 74 -13.33 -8.89 -12.31
CA LEU A 74 -14.32 -9.65 -11.55
C LEU A 74 -15.61 -8.86 -11.33
N LEU A 75 -15.51 -7.55 -11.07
CA LEU A 75 -16.66 -6.67 -10.93
C LEU A 75 -17.46 -6.59 -12.24
N ILE A 76 -16.79 -6.43 -13.38
CA ILE A 76 -17.44 -6.44 -14.71
C ILE A 76 -18.13 -7.79 -14.95
N VAL A 77 -17.45 -8.91 -14.71
CA VAL A 77 -18.04 -10.26 -14.85
C VAL A 77 -19.27 -10.42 -13.97
N ALA A 78 -19.22 -9.94 -12.72
CA ALA A 78 -20.36 -9.99 -11.81
C ALA A 78 -21.54 -9.17 -12.34
N ILE A 79 -21.31 -7.93 -12.79
CA ILE A 79 -22.34 -7.04 -13.34
C ILE A 79 -22.96 -7.64 -14.60
N THR A 80 -22.14 -8.18 -15.52
CA THR A 80 -22.63 -8.83 -16.74
C THR A 80 -23.49 -10.06 -16.39
N THR A 81 -23.05 -10.88 -15.44
CA THR A 81 -23.77 -12.08 -14.98
C THR A 81 -25.14 -11.72 -14.39
N ILE A 82 -25.19 -10.69 -13.54
CA ILE A 82 -26.44 -10.16 -12.95
C ILE A 82 -27.36 -9.62 -14.05
N SER A 83 -26.81 -8.89 -15.02
CA SER A 83 -27.57 -8.30 -16.13
C SER A 83 -28.20 -9.36 -17.05
N LEU A 84 -27.59 -10.55 -17.14
CA LEU A 84 -28.14 -11.71 -17.84
C LEU A 84 -29.20 -12.48 -17.02
N GLY A 85 -29.55 -11.98 -15.82
CA GLY A 85 -30.54 -12.61 -14.93
C GLY A 85 -30.00 -13.80 -14.14
N ILE A 86 -28.69 -14.05 -14.17
CA ILE A 86 -28.07 -15.17 -13.47
C ILE A 86 -27.77 -14.73 -12.03
N THR A 87 -28.45 -15.36 -11.07
CA THR A 87 -28.35 -15.02 -9.64
C THR A 87 -26.97 -15.28 -9.03
N SER A 88 -26.14 -16.11 -9.66
CA SER A 88 -24.76 -16.39 -9.19
C SER A 88 -23.88 -15.14 -9.16
N GLY A 89 -24.16 -14.11 -9.97
CA GLY A 89 -23.39 -12.87 -9.97
C GLY A 89 -23.42 -12.13 -8.62
N TRP A 90 -24.50 -12.26 -7.85
CA TRP A 90 -24.57 -11.70 -6.49
C TRP A 90 -23.59 -12.35 -5.52
N PHE A 91 -23.28 -13.64 -5.69
CA PHE A 91 -22.25 -14.30 -4.88
C PHE A 91 -20.86 -13.77 -5.18
N ILE A 92 -20.58 -13.41 -6.45
CA ILE A 92 -19.30 -12.79 -6.83
C ILE A 92 -19.16 -11.41 -6.18
N ILE A 93 -20.22 -10.58 -6.19
CA ILE A 93 -20.23 -9.30 -5.48
C ILE A 93 -20.01 -9.50 -3.98
N GLY A 94 -20.73 -10.46 -3.36
CA GLY A 94 -20.54 -10.77 -1.94
C GLY A 94 -19.10 -11.14 -1.60
N LEU A 95 -18.44 -11.94 -2.44
CA LEU A 95 -17.05 -12.33 -2.26
C LEU A 95 -16.08 -11.15 -2.43
N LEU A 96 -16.32 -10.26 -3.40
CA LEU A 96 -15.55 -9.03 -3.56
C LEU A 96 -15.66 -8.14 -2.33
N VAL A 97 -16.87 -7.93 -1.80
CA VAL A 97 -17.08 -7.14 -0.58
C VAL A 97 -16.37 -7.77 0.62
N LEU A 98 -16.46 -9.09 0.80
CA LEU A 98 -15.76 -9.80 1.88
C LEU A 98 -14.23 -9.68 1.76
N PHE A 99 -13.71 -9.53 0.55
CA PHE A 99 -12.29 -9.35 0.29
C PHE A 99 -11.81 -7.88 0.49
N GLU A 100 -12.60 -6.90 0.07
CA GLU A 100 -12.26 -5.47 0.15
C GLU A 100 -12.48 -4.90 1.57
N LEU A 101 -13.53 -5.34 2.26
CA LEU A 101 -13.94 -4.78 3.54
C LEU A 101 -12.85 -4.85 4.62
N PRO A 102 -12.13 -5.97 4.82
CA PRO A 102 -10.99 -6.00 5.73
C PRO A 102 -9.91 -4.96 5.39
N GLN A 103 -9.70 -4.64 4.11
CA GLN A 103 -8.68 -3.67 3.68
C GLN A 103 -9.04 -2.25 4.11
N LEU A 104 -10.34 -1.93 4.24
CA LEU A 104 -10.81 -0.66 4.79
C LEU A 104 -10.42 -0.52 6.27
N PHE A 105 -10.66 -1.56 7.07
CA PHE A 105 -10.36 -1.56 8.51
C PHE A 105 -8.86 -1.62 8.81
N PHE A 106 -8.09 -2.30 7.96
CA PHE A 106 -6.64 -2.44 8.12
C PHE A 106 -5.83 -1.42 7.28
N SER A 107 -6.46 -0.35 6.80
CA SER A 107 -5.82 0.71 5.99
C SER A 107 -4.52 1.22 6.61
N GLN A 108 -4.53 1.53 7.91
CA GLN A 108 -3.37 1.99 8.65
C GLN A 108 -2.21 1.00 8.60
N LYS A 109 -2.48 -0.28 8.82
CA LYS A 109 -1.45 -1.33 8.80
C LYS A 109 -0.91 -1.54 7.38
N ILE A 110 -1.80 -1.60 6.39
CA ILE A 110 -1.46 -1.80 4.98
C ILE A 110 -0.53 -0.67 4.50
N VAL A 111 -0.88 0.58 4.81
CA VAL A 111 -0.09 1.75 4.42
C VAL A 111 1.21 1.85 5.20
N ARG A 112 1.24 1.53 6.50
CA ARG A 112 2.50 1.45 7.27
C ARG A 112 3.47 0.42 6.69
N GLN A 113 3.00 -0.79 6.36
CA GLN A 113 3.83 -1.81 5.71
C GLN A 113 4.37 -1.33 4.35
N TYR A 114 3.53 -0.66 3.55
CA TYR A 114 3.95 -0.06 2.30
C TYR A 114 5.04 1.01 2.53
N ASN A 115 4.79 1.96 3.44
CA ASN A 115 5.71 3.04 3.77
C ASN A 115 7.03 2.52 4.33
N TYR A 116 7.01 1.48 5.16
CA TYR A 116 8.21 0.79 5.65
C TYR A 116 9.02 0.21 4.49
N SER A 117 8.36 -0.47 3.54
CA SER A 117 9.05 -1.04 2.37
C SER A 117 9.66 0.05 1.46
N VAL A 118 8.96 1.17 1.29
CA VAL A 118 9.45 2.33 0.54
C VAL A 118 10.65 2.96 1.24
N SER A 119 10.55 3.17 2.55
CA SER A 119 11.61 3.74 3.37
C SER A 119 12.88 2.88 3.33
N THR A 120 12.72 1.55 3.41
CA THR A 120 13.85 0.60 3.29
C THR A 120 14.52 0.69 1.92
N LYS A 121 13.75 0.78 0.83
CA LYS A 121 14.30 0.95 -0.52
C LYS A 121 15.09 2.26 -0.65
N ILE A 122 14.53 3.36 -0.16
CA ILE A 122 15.18 4.68 -0.20
C ILE A 122 16.47 4.67 0.64
N LEU A 123 16.49 3.96 1.78
CA LEU A 123 17.70 3.79 2.59
C LEU A 123 18.81 3.06 1.81
N CYS A 124 18.46 1.98 1.09
CA CYS A 124 19.42 1.29 0.22
C CYS A 124 19.94 2.22 -0.89
N GLU A 125 19.04 2.93 -1.59
CA GLU A 125 19.40 3.93 -2.61
C GLU A 125 20.34 5.01 -2.05
N ALA A 126 20.06 5.51 -0.84
CA ALA A 126 20.89 6.52 -0.16
C ALA A 126 22.28 6.00 0.25
N ARG A 127 22.42 4.69 0.48
CA ARG A 127 23.69 4.04 0.79
C ARG A 127 24.55 3.80 -0.46
N GLU A 128 23.92 3.55 -1.60
CA GLU A 128 24.62 3.27 -2.85
C GLU A 128 25.00 4.54 -3.63
N LYS A 129 24.27 5.64 -3.41
CA LYS A 129 24.53 6.88 -4.14
C LYS A 129 25.93 7.43 -3.85
N PRO A 130 26.77 7.71 -4.87
CA PRO A 130 28.05 8.36 -4.68
C PRO A 130 27.82 9.75 -4.09
N LEU A 131 28.62 10.10 -3.08
CA LEU A 131 28.64 11.43 -2.47
C LEU A 131 29.21 12.41 -3.49
N VAL A 132 28.35 12.95 -4.35
CA VAL A 132 28.74 14.12 -5.15
C VAL A 132 28.69 15.30 -4.18
N GLU A 133 29.86 15.77 -3.74
CA GLU A 133 29.99 17.04 -3.02
C GLU A 133 29.29 18.12 -3.83
N GLN A 134 28.32 18.80 -3.22
CA GLN A 134 27.72 20.03 -3.75
C GLN A 134 28.41 21.23 -3.12
#